data_AF-X1QF19-F1
#
_entry.id   AF-X1QF19-F1
#
_cell.length_a   1.000
_cell.length_b   1.000
_cell.length_c   1.000
_cell.angle_alpha   90.00
_cell.angle_beta   90.00
_cell.angle_gamma   90.00
#
_symmetry.space_group_name_H-M   'P 1'
#
loop_
_entity.id
_entity.type
_entity.pdbx_description
1 polymer ?
#
loop_
_entity_poly.entity_id
_entity_poly.type
_entity_poly.pdbx_seq_one_letter_code
_entity_poly.pdbx_strand_id
1 'polypeptide(L)'
;VKAKIANQPNQYKWSSYLFYLKEQKSIIDKEEILKFFSSDRSKAIRLFVEFSCQQNNDTFIDYQEAFREVKEITSVKKAKEYASRYLKEKGLQVESLKAKINKEYRDNLIIELTEKTNLSYREIANILGFSRWLVIKGVKKK
;
A
#
# COMPACT_ATOMS: atom_id res chain seq x y z
N VAL A 1 12.65 -10.10 -6.00
CA VAL A 1 11.30 -10.20 -5.39
C VAL A 1 10.78 -8.81 -5.06
N LYS A 2 9.52 -8.45 -5.39
CA LYS A 2 8.98 -7.08 -5.21
C LYS A 2 9.12 -6.53 -3.78
N ALA A 3 8.91 -7.37 -2.77
CA ALA A 3 9.02 -6.98 -1.36
C ALA A 3 10.46 -6.69 -0.88
N LYS A 4 11.49 -6.85 -1.74
CA LYS A 4 12.93 -6.64 -1.43
C LYS A 4 13.51 -7.46 -0.26
N ILE A 5 12.74 -8.41 0.26
CA ILE A 5 13.16 -9.38 1.30
C ILE A 5 14.13 -10.45 0.76
N ALA A 6 14.19 -10.64 -0.56
CA ALA A 6 15.06 -11.58 -1.24
C ALA A 6 15.31 -11.10 -2.68
N ASN A 7 16.50 -11.40 -3.22
CA ASN A 7 16.83 -11.01 -4.59
C ASN A 7 16.11 -11.92 -5.58
N GLN A 8 16.15 -13.24 -5.33
CA GLN A 8 15.58 -14.28 -6.19
C GLN A 8 14.46 -15.09 -5.48
N PRO A 9 13.46 -15.62 -6.20
CA PRO A 9 12.38 -16.41 -5.60
C PRO A 9 12.88 -17.62 -4.77
N ASN A 10 13.93 -18.30 -5.24
CA ASN A 10 14.54 -19.44 -4.54
C ASN A 10 15.22 -19.08 -3.20
N GLN A 11 15.50 -17.80 -2.95
CA GLN A 11 16.11 -17.34 -1.69
C GLN A 11 15.06 -17.07 -0.61
N TYR A 12 13.79 -16.98 -0.98
CA TYR A 12 12.72 -16.67 -0.03
C TYR A 12 12.25 -17.91 0.72
N LYS A 13 12.80 -18.10 1.93
CA LYS A 13 12.60 -19.28 2.79
C LYS A 13 11.14 -19.54 3.20
N TRP A 14 10.28 -18.52 3.16
CA TRP A 14 8.87 -18.64 3.57
C TRP A 14 7.92 -18.88 2.39
N SER A 15 8.46 -19.15 1.19
CA SER A 15 7.67 -19.58 0.05
C SER A 15 7.77 -21.09 -0.17
N SER A 16 6.73 -21.65 -0.77
CA SER A 16 6.73 -23.03 -1.25
C SER A 16 7.50 -23.20 -2.57
N TYR A 17 8.03 -22.12 -3.16
CA TYR A 17 8.70 -22.12 -4.46
C TYR A 17 9.79 -23.19 -4.56
N LEU A 18 10.65 -23.31 -3.55
CA LEU A 18 11.73 -24.31 -3.51
C LEU A 18 11.22 -25.76 -3.54
N PHE A 19 10.01 -26.02 -3.04
CA PHE A 19 9.46 -27.38 -3.06
C PHE A 19 9.14 -27.81 -4.49
N TYR A 20 8.71 -26.91 -5.37
CA TYR A 20 8.47 -27.23 -6.79
C TYR A 20 9.74 -27.57 -7.57
N LEU A 21 10.91 -27.13 -7.09
CA LEU A 21 12.20 -27.36 -7.77
C LEU A 21 12.92 -28.64 -7.33
N LYS A 22 12.51 -29.24 -6.21
CA LYS A 22 13.21 -30.37 -5.58
C LYS A 22 12.36 -31.63 -5.57
N GLU A 23 12.98 -32.76 -5.88
CA GLU A 23 12.46 -34.11 -5.67
C GLU A 23 12.50 -34.45 -4.16
N GLN A 24 11.56 -33.92 -3.38
CA GLN A 24 11.44 -34.23 -1.94
C GLN A 24 9.98 -34.27 -1.52
N LYS A 25 9.65 -35.11 -0.52
CA LYS A 25 8.33 -35.07 0.13
C LYS A 25 8.06 -33.65 0.63
N SER A 26 6.86 -33.14 0.34
CA SER A 26 6.43 -31.80 0.73
C SER A 26 4.97 -31.80 1.13
N ILE A 27 4.56 -30.75 1.84
CA ILE A 27 3.16 -30.51 2.21
C ILE A 27 2.28 -30.06 1.03
N ILE A 28 2.87 -29.82 -0.14
CA ILE A 28 2.19 -29.35 -1.35
C ILE A 28 2.02 -30.48 -2.37
N ASP A 29 0.94 -30.42 -3.15
CA ASP A 29 0.78 -31.20 -4.37
C ASP A 29 1.50 -30.49 -5.53
N LYS A 30 2.68 -31.00 -5.89
CA LYS A 30 3.49 -30.43 -6.96
C LYS A 30 2.98 -30.84 -8.33
N GLU A 31 2.48 -32.07 -8.45
CA GLU A 31 2.17 -32.66 -9.75
C GLU A 31 0.96 -31.99 -10.36
N GLU A 32 -0.07 -31.70 -9.56
CA GLU A 32 -1.26 -30.99 -10.02
C GLU A 32 -0.91 -29.61 -10.58
N ILE A 33 -0.08 -28.85 -9.86
CA ILE A 33 0.30 -27.50 -10.27
C ILE A 33 1.24 -27.51 -11.47
N LEU A 34 2.25 -28.39 -11.49
CA LEU A 34 3.22 -28.47 -12.60
C LEU A 34 2.54 -28.88 -13.92
N LYS A 35 1.47 -29.68 -13.86
CA LYS A 35 0.68 -30.06 -15.06
C LYS A 35 0.05 -28.88 -15.79
N PHE A 36 -0.21 -27.74 -15.12
CA PHE A 36 -0.66 -26.53 -15.82
C PHE A 36 0.39 -25.96 -16.78
N PHE A 37 1.67 -26.26 -16.57
CA PHE A 37 2.76 -25.78 -17.42
C PHE A 37 3.12 -26.79 -18.51
N SER A 38 3.18 -28.08 -18.18
CA SER A 38 3.40 -29.17 -19.14
C SER A 38 3.10 -30.54 -18.55
N SER A 39 2.78 -31.51 -19.41
CA SER A 39 2.74 -32.93 -19.04
C SER A 39 4.14 -33.53 -18.85
N ASP A 40 5.17 -32.98 -19.49
CA ASP A 40 6.56 -33.34 -19.26
C ASP A 40 7.08 -32.62 -18.02
N ARG A 41 7.51 -33.37 -17.01
CA ARG A 41 7.91 -32.82 -15.71
C ARG A 41 9.07 -31.84 -15.81
N SER A 42 10.12 -32.18 -16.55
CA SER A 42 11.31 -31.35 -16.69
C SER A 42 10.98 -30.03 -17.39
N LYS A 43 10.14 -30.10 -18.44
CA LYS A 43 9.62 -28.93 -19.14
C LYS A 43 8.70 -28.10 -18.26
N ALA A 44 7.84 -28.73 -17.47
CA ALA A 44 6.93 -28.06 -16.53
C ALA A 44 7.69 -27.26 -15.48
N ILE A 45 8.72 -27.84 -14.85
CA ILE A 45 9.57 -27.14 -13.87
C ILE A 45 10.25 -25.94 -14.53
N ARG A 46 10.80 -26.10 -15.74
CA ARG A 46 11.45 -25.01 -16.47
C ARG A 46 10.48 -23.85 -16.73
N LEU A 47 9.29 -24.14 -17.22
CA LEU A 47 8.25 -23.15 -17.50
C LEU A 47 7.72 -22.48 -16.22
N PHE A 48 7.58 -23.24 -15.14
CA PHE A 48 7.21 -22.71 -13.83
C PHE A 48 8.24 -21.70 -13.29
N VAL A 49 9.54 -22.02 -13.41
CA VAL A 49 10.63 -21.12 -13.04
C VAL A 49 10.59 -19.85 -13.89
N GLU A 50 10.45 -19.99 -15.20
CA GLU A 50 10.37 -18.87 -16.13
C GLU A 50 9.22 -17.94 -15.75
N PHE A 51 8.00 -18.48 -15.62
CA PHE A 51 6.81 -17.74 -15.20
C PHE A 51 7.00 -17.04 -13.85
N SER A 52 7.54 -17.73 -12.85
CA SER A 52 7.72 -17.19 -11.50
C SER A 52 8.78 -16.09 -11.42
N CYS A 53 9.71 -16.05 -12.37
CA CYS A 53 10.77 -15.05 -12.45
C CYS A 53 10.43 -13.89 -13.40
N GLN A 54 9.32 -13.96 -14.15
CA GLN A 54 8.90 -12.86 -15.02
C GLN A 54 8.66 -11.58 -14.21
N GLN A 55 9.12 -10.46 -14.76
CA GLN A 55 8.77 -9.16 -14.21
C GLN A 55 7.28 -8.93 -14.40
N ASN A 56 6.64 -8.44 -13.35
CA ASN A 56 5.23 -8.15 -13.35
C ASN A 56 5.02 -6.71 -12.87
N ASN A 57 4.24 -5.92 -13.60
CA ASN A 57 3.91 -4.53 -13.27
C ASN A 57 2.56 -4.39 -12.54
N ASP A 58 1.99 -5.51 -12.07
CA ASP A 58 0.75 -5.50 -11.30
C ASP A 58 0.87 -4.56 -10.10
N THR A 59 -0.12 -3.69 -10.02
CA THR A 59 -0.34 -2.77 -8.91
C THR A 59 -1.41 -3.38 -8.01
N PHE A 60 -1.09 -3.58 -6.73
CA PHE A 60 -2.09 -4.02 -5.77
C PHE A 60 -2.86 -2.80 -5.28
N ILE A 61 -4.18 -2.89 -5.17
CA ILE A 61 -5.08 -1.78 -4.76
C ILE A 61 -4.62 -1.12 -3.44
N ASP A 62 -4.07 -1.93 -2.53
CA ASP A 62 -3.57 -1.47 -1.22
C ASP A 62 -2.05 -1.19 -1.19
N TYR A 63 -1.33 -1.48 -2.26
CA TYR A 63 0.11 -1.22 -2.39
C TYR A 63 0.33 -0.11 -3.42
N GLN A 64 0.17 1.13 -2.99
CA GLN A 64 0.77 2.23 -3.72
C GLN A 64 2.26 2.20 -3.43
N GLU A 65 3.05 1.86 -4.44
CA GLU A 65 4.50 2.02 -4.45
C GLU A 65 4.81 3.52 -4.52
N ALA A 66 4.40 4.25 -3.49
CA ALA A 66 4.78 5.61 -3.29
C ALA A 66 6.25 5.56 -2.91
N PHE A 67 7.12 5.75 -3.90
CA PHE A 67 8.26 6.65 -3.71
C PHE A 67 7.67 7.94 -3.15
N ARG A 68 7.49 7.94 -1.83
CA ARG A 68 7.00 9.05 -1.05
C ARG A 68 8.03 10.15 -1.29
N GLU A 69 7.74 11.05 -2.22
CA GLU A 69 8.50 12.27 -2.40
C GLU A 69 8.80 12.85 -1.01
N VAL A 70 9.97 13.45 -0.82
CA VAL A 70 10.28 14.08 0.46
C VAL A 70 9.31 15.25 0.64
N LYS A 71 8.22 15.00 1.38
CA LYS A 71 7.22 16.00 1.71
C LYS A 71 7.68 16.83 2.91
N GLU A 72 7.20 18.07 2.98
CA GLU A 72 7.57 19.05 4.00
C GLU A 72 7.35 18.53 5.45
N ILE A 73 6.26 17.78 5.65
CA ILE A 73 5.85 17.29 6.96
C ILE A 73 6.14 15.79 7.05
N THR A 74 7.18 15.47 7.81
CA THR A 74 7.71 14.10 7.93
C THR A 74 7.20 13.30 9.13
N SER A 75 6.38 13.88 10.01
CA SER A 75 5.87 13.19 11.20
C SER A 75 4.41 13.51 11.52
N VAL A 76 3.74 12.55 12.15
CA VAL A 76 2.35 12.69 12.66
C VAL A 76 2.23 13.89 13.60
N LYS A 77 3.24 14.14 14.45
CA LYS A 77 3.25 15.27 15.37
C LYS A 77 3.23 16.61 14.62
N LYS A 78 4.11 16.79 13.64
CA LYS A 78 4.14 18.01 12.80
C LYS A 78 2.86 18.18 11.99
N ALA A 79 2.27 17.10 11.52
CA ALA A 79 0.98 17.14 10.82
C ALA A 79 -0.17 17.59 11.74
N LYS A 80 -0.18 17.13 13.00
CA LYS A 80 -1.13 17.62 14.01
C LYS A 80 -0.93 19.11 14.28
N GLU A 81 0.31 19.55 14.47
CA GLU A 81 0.64 20.98 14.66
C GLU A 81 0.19 21.83 13.47
N TYR A 82 0.40 21.34 12.24
CA TYR A 82 -0.07 21.98 11.02
C TYR A 82 -1.59 22.13 11.00
N ALA A 83 -2.33 21.04 11.26
CA ALA A 83 -3.78 21.06 11.29
C ALA A 83 -4.31 22.01 12.37
N SER A 84 -3.73 21.99 13.57
CA SER A 84 -4.11 22.91 14.66
C SER A 84 -3.90 24.37 14.28
N ARG A 85 -2.78 24.70 13.62
CA ARG A 85 -2.50 26.06 13.14
C ARG A 85 -3.49 26.50 12.07
N TYR A 86 -3.72 25.66 11.06
CA TYR A 86 -4.71 25.93 10.00
C TYR A 86 -6.08 26.25 10.60
N LEU A 87 -6.53 25.45 11.56
CA LEU A 87 -7.83 25.63 12.21
C LEU A 87 -7.88 26.92 13.04
N LYS A 88 -6.83 27.21 13.79
CA LYS A 88 -6.72 28.45 14.57
C LYS A 88 -6.78 29.69 13.70
N GLU A 89 -6.09 29.69 12.56
CA GLU A 89 -6.12 30.79 11.58
C GLU A 89 -7.52 31.04 11.00
N LYS A 90 -8.36 30.00 10.93
CA LYS A 90 -9.75 30.09 10.48
C LYS A 90 -10.77 30.27 11.62
N GLY A 91 -10.32 30.35 12.87
CA GLY A 91 -11.21 30.43 14.03
C GLY A 91 -12.05 29.15 14.26
N LEU A 92 -11.56 28.00 13.80
CA LEU A 92 -12.25 26.71 13.87
C LEU A 92 -11.62 25.79 14.91
N GLN A 93 -12.43 24.84 15.40
CA GLN A 93 -11.97 23.67 16.16
C GLN A 93 -12.09 22.42 15.29
N VAL A 94 -11.37 21.34 15.65
CA VAL A 94 -11.37 20.09 14.88
C VAL A 94 -12.79 19.52 14.78
N GLU A 95 -13.54 19.58 15.87
CA GLU A 95 -14.91 19.08 15.99
C GLU A 95 -15.85 19.81 15.03
N SER A 96 -15.60 21.10 14.79
CA SER A 96 -16.41 21.96 13.91
C SER A 96 -16.34 21.53 12.44
N LEU A 97 -15.30 20.79 12.03
CA LEU A 97 -15.15 20.29 10.65
C LEU A 97 -16.23 19.26 10.25
N LYS A 98 -16.96 18.69 11.22
CA LYS A 98 -18.10 17.80 10.96
C LYS A 98 -19.31 18.56 10.39
N ALA A 99 -19.43 19.85 10.71
CA ALA A 99 -20.55 20.67 10.25
C ALA A 99 -20.49 20.91 8.73
N LYS A 100 -21.65 20.88 8.06
CA LYS A 100 -21.74 21.10 6.61
C LYS A 100 -21.20 22.48 6.18
N ILE A 101 -21.38 23.50 7.02
CA ILE A 101 -20.89 24.86 6.79
C ILE A 101 -19.35 24.90 6.66
N ASN A 102 -18.65 24.01 7.35
CA ASN A 102 -17.19 23.93 7.34
C ASN A 102 -16.64 22.88 6.36
N LYS A 103 -17.48 22.40 5.44
CA LYS A 103 -17.11 21.37 4.46
C LYS A 103 -15.92 21.78 3.61
N GLU A 104 -15.87 23.04 3.19
CA GLU A 104 -14.79 23.57 2.35
C GLU A 104 -13.45 23.58 3.11
N TYR A 105 -13.43 24.14 4.33
CA TYR A 105 -12.24 24.10 5.20
C TYR A 105 -11.75 22.68 5.48
N ARG A 106 -12.68 21.74 5.69
CA ARG A 106 -12.33 20.33 5.89
C ARG A 106 -11.71 19.72 4.64
N ASP A 107 -12.37 19.88 3.49
CA ASP A 107 -11.92 19.28 2.24
C ASP A 107 -10.56 19.86 1.82
N ASN A 108 -10.34 21.18 2.01
CA ASN A 108 -9.05 21.85 1.80
C ASN A 108 -7.96 21.34 2.75
N LEU A 109 -8.24 21.23 4.05
CA LEU A 109 -7.27 20.70 5.02
C LEU A 109 -6.89 19.23 4.72
N ILE A 110 -7.84 18.42 4.26
CA ILE A 110 -7.57 17.05 3.80
C ILE A 110 -6.60 17.06 2.62
N ILE A 111 -6.84 17.91 1.61
CA ILE A 111 -5.97 18.03 0.44
C ILE A 111 -4.57 18.47 0.86
N GLU A 112 -4.44 19.54 1.64
CA GLU A 112 -3.15 20.04 2.11
C GLU A 112 -2.35 19.01 2.89
N LEU A 113 -3.00 18.25 3.80
CA LEU A 113 -2.32 17.19 4.54
C LEU A 113 -1.86 16.05 3.63
N THR A 114 -2.62 15.70 2.59
CA THR A 114 -2.19 14.69 1.61
C THR A 114 -1.06 15.16 0.71
N GLU A 115 -0.98 16.46 0.41
CA GLU A 115 0.05 17.02 -0.46
C GLU A 115 1.35 17.30 0.29
N LYS A 116 1.26 17.77 1.54
CA LYS A 116 2.40 18.20 2.36
C LYS A 116 2.96 17.11 3.27
N THR A 117 2.30 15.96 3.38
CA THR A 117 2.74 14.87 4.25
C THR A 117 2.80 13.54 3.51
N ASN A 118 3.58 12.62 4.06
CA ASN A 118 3.61 11.21 3.62
C ASN A 118 2.71 10.30 4.46
N LEU A 119 1.72 10.88 5.15
CA LEU A 119 0.81 10.13 6.00
C LEU A 119 -0.21 9.35 5.17
N SER A 120 -0.57 8.16 5.64
CA SER A 120 -1.68 7.41 5.09
C SER A 120 -3.01 8.13 5.33
N TYR A 121 -4.02 7.85 4.49
CA TYR A 121 -5.36 8.38 4.70
C TYR A 121 -5.94 8.05 6.08
N ARG A 122 -5.53 6.92 6.70
CA ARG A 122 -5.97 6.54 8.04
C ARG A 122 -5.29 7.41 9.11
N GLU A 123 -4.01 7.72 8.96
CA GLU A 123 -3.32 8.64 9.88
C GLU A 123 -3.91 10.04 9.82
N ILE A 124 -4.18 10.56 8.61
CA ILE A 124 -4.86 11.85 8.42
C ILE A 124 -6.26 11.82 9.04
N ALA A 125 -7.02 10.74 8.82
CA ALA A 125 -8.34 10.57 9.41
C ALA A 125 -8.29 10.58 10.95
N ASN A 126 -7.29 9.93 11.55
CA ASN A 126 -7.09 9.91 12.99
C ASN A 126 -6.70 11.29 13.55
N ILE A 127 -5.92 12.08 12.82
CA ILE A 127 -5.59 13.46 13.19
C ILE A 127 -6.85 14.33 13.23
N LEU A 128 -7.74 14.16 12.26
CA LEU A 128 -8.92 14.99 12.08
C LEU A 128 -10.19 14.44 12.74
N GLY A 129 -10.14 13.24 13.34
CA GLY A 129 -11.31 12.60 13.97
C GLY A 129 -12.39 12.13 12.98
N PHE A 130 -11.98 11.66 11.80
CA PHE A 130 -12.87 11.18 10.74
C PHE A 130 -12.68 9.69 10.41
N SER A 131 -13.58 9.14 9.60
CA SER A 131 -13.37 7.83 8.98
C SER A 131 -12.40 7.95 7.80
N ARG A 132 -11.62 6.88 7.53
CA ARG A 132 -10.73 6.79 6.35
C ARG A 132 -11.46 7.13 5.05
N TRP A 133 -12.72 6.70 4.92
CA TRP A 133 -13.54 6.93 3.73
C TRP A 133 -13.84 8.41 3.47
N LEU A 134 -14.01 9.21 4.53
CA LEU A 134 -14.25 10.64 4.38
C LEU A 134 -13.02 11.34 3.77
N VAL A 135 -11.83 10.98 4.25
CA VAL A 135 -10.55 11.50 3.72
C VAL A 135 -10.38 11.12 2.24
N ILE A 136 -10.60 9.86 1.89
CA ILE A 136 -10.54 9.39 0.49
C ILE A 136 -11.52 10.18 -0.40
N LYS A 137 -12.74 10.43 0.08
CA LYS A 137 -13.74 11.21 -0.66
C LYS A 137 -13.35 12.67 -0.82
N GLY A 138 -12.65 13.25 0.17
CA GLY A 138 -12.12 14.62 0.08
C GLY A 138 -11.07 14.77 -1.02
N VAL A 139 -10.12 13.83 -1.10
CA VAL A 139 -9.05 13.83 -2.11
C VAL A 139 -9.59 13.69 -3.53
N LYS A 140 -10.60 12.85 -3.74
CA LYS A 140 -11.21 12.62 -5.08
C LYS A 140 -11.99 13.82 -5.66
N LYS A 141 -12.07 14.94 -4.94
CA LYS A 141 -12.71 16.18 -5.42
C LYS A 141 -11.73 17.19 -6.00
N LYS A 142 -10.43 16.89 -5.93
CA LYS A 142 -9.40 17.60 -6.70
C LYS A 142 -9.64 17.38 -8.19
#